data_AF-A0A2R6F3K9-F1
#
_entry.id   AF-A0A2R6F3K9-F1
#
_cell.length_a   1.000
_cell.length_b   1.000
_cell.length_c   1.000
_cell.angle_alpha   90.00
_cell.angle_beta   90.00
_cell.angle_gamma   90.00
#
_symmetry.space_group_name_H-M   'P 1'
#
loop_
_entity.id
_entity.type
_entity.pdbx_description
1 polymer ?
#
loop_
_entity_poly.entity_id
_entity_poly.type
_entity_poly.pdbx_seq_one_letter_code
_entity_poly.pdbx_strand_id
1 'polypeptide(L)'
;MYRPGHIGVGLLVYAPFGYALLAGGRGGLAVVGGALLVALAMAPDLDMRVPGATHRGASHTLLCALCVGAGFGAIGWALASAVGGGGATIAEGVVLRVAAVSPIELGAFGLLLGVLVVCSHLLADLLTPMGIAPFWPLSSKRYSLGVVNASNPIANVLLLGLGVLATAGALLLVRPLG
;
A
#
# COMPACT_ATOMS: atom_id res chain seq x y z
N MET A 1 -8.39 -5.16 -12.58
CA MET A 1 -8.48 -3.90 -13.36
C MET A 1 -7.20 -3.75 -14.18
N TYR A 2 -7.02 -2.69 -14.98
CA TYR A 2 -5.68 -2.38 -15.52
C TYR A 2 -4.92 -1.49 -14.55
N ARG A 3 -3.62 -1.33 -14.79
CA ARG A 3 -2.70 -0.62 -13.89
C ARG A 3 -3.20 0.75 -13.40
N PRO A 4 -3.77 1.63 -14.25
CA PRO A 4 -4.31 2.92 -13.77
C PRO A 4 -5.44 2.74 -12.75
N GLY A 5 -6.35 1.78 -12.97
CA GLY A 5 -7.43 1.48 -12.03
C GLY A 5 -6.92 0.97 -10.69
N HIS A 6 -5.92 0.06 -10.69
CA HIS A 6 -5.31 -0.42 -9.44
C HIS A 6 -4.59 0.69 -8.68
N ILE A 7 -3.80 1.52 -9.37
CA ILE A 7 -3.15 2.68 -8.75
C ILE A 7 -4.19 3.63 -8.14
N GLY A 8 -5.28 3.90 -8.87
CA GLY A 8 -6.37 4.75 -8.40
C GLY A 8 -7.04 4.26 -7.12
N VAL A 9 -7.45 2.98 -7.10
CA VAL A 9 -8.02 2.35 -5.89
C VAL A 9 -6.99 2.34 -4.76
N GLY A 10 -5.73 2.06 -5.08
CA GLY A 10 -4.62 2.14 -4.15
C GLY A 10 -4.50 3.49 -3.44
N LEU A 11 -4.43 4.57 -4.22
CA LEU A 11 -4.37 5.93 -3.71
C LEU A 11 -5.61 6.29 -2.89
N LEU A 12 -6.80 5.90 -3.35
CA LEU A 12 -8.06 6.16 -2.64
C LEU A 12 -8.08 5.48 -1.27
N VAL A 13 -7.65 4.22 -1.19
CA VAL A 13 -7.54 3.46 0.07
C VAL A 13 -6.46 4.04 0.98
N TYR A 14 -5.34 4.49 0.42
CA TYR A 14 -4.21 5.01 1.19
C TYR A 14 -4.44 6.44 1.72
N ALA A 15 -5.22 7.27 1.03
CA ALA A 15 -5.46 8.67 1.38
C ALA A 15 -5.76 8.93 2.88
N PRO A 16 -6.68 8.22 3.56
CA PRO A 16 -6.91 8.44 4.99
C PRO A 16 -5.69 8.10 5.87
N PHE A 17 -4.90 7.10 5.51
CA PHE A 17 -3.67 6.74 6.23
C PHE A 17 -2.55 7.76 5.99
N GLY A 18 -2.40 8.21 4.74
CA GLY A 18 -1.49 9.30 4.39
C GLY A 18 -1.82 10.58 5.15
N TYR A 19 -3.10 10.94 5.21
CA TYR A 19 -3.59 12.07 6.04
C TYR A 19 -3.22 11.89 7.51
N ALA A 20 -3.50 10.72 8.11
CA ALA A 20 -3.20 10.46 9.52
C ALA A 20 -1.69 10.57 9.82
N LEU A 21 -0.85 10.07 8.92
CA LEU A 21 0.61 10.20 9.03
C LEU A 21 1.06 11.66 8.93
N LEU A 22 0.53 12.42 7.97
CA LEU A 22 0.84 13.84 7.79
C LEU A 22 0.41 14.66 9.01
N ALA A 23 -0.83 14.47 9.48
CA ALA A 23 -1.37 15.15 10.67
C ALA A 23 -0.59 14.80 11.94
N GLY A 24 -0.03 13.59 12.00
CA GLY A 24 0.85 13.13 13.08
C GLY A 24 2.33 13.50 12.91
N GLY A 25 2.69 14.41 11.99
CA GLY A 25 4.06 14.88 11.78
C GLY A 25 4.99 13.88 11.06
N ARG A 26 4.45 12.80 10.50
CA ARG A 26 5.21 11.70 9.86
C ARG A 26 5.22 11.83 8.35
N GLY A 27 5.50 13.03 7.85
CA GLY A 27 5.44 13.33 6.41
C GLY A 27 6.31 12.41 5.54
N GLY A 28 7.51 12.05 6.03
CA GLY A 28 8.38 11.09 5.33
C GLY A 28 7.72 9.73 5.14
N LEU A 29 7.09 9.17 6.18
CA LEU A 29 6.37 7.89 6.09
C LEU A 29 5.15 7.99 5.17
N ALA A 30 4.43 9.11 5.20
CA ALA A 30 3.28 9.34 4.32
C ALA A 30 3.68 9.32 2.84
N VAL A 31 4.77 10.00 2.48
CA VAL A 31 5.27 10.06 1.09
C VAL A 31 5.83 8.70 0.66
N VAL A 32 6.67 8.08 1.49
CA VAL A 32 7.27 6.78 1.18
C VAL A 32 6.20 5.70 1.06
N GLY A 33 5.22 5.67 1.96
CA GLY A 33 4.12 4.72 1.91
C GLY A 33 3.27 4.87 0.66
N GLY A 34 2.89 6.10 0.30
CA GLY A 34 2.16 6.37 -0.94
C GLY A 34 2.95 5.96 -2.19
N ALA A 35 4.23 6.30 -2.24
CA ALA A 35 5.11 5.94 -3.36
C ALA A 35 5.26 4.42 -3.51
N LEU A 36 5.52 3.70 -2.41
CA LEU A 36 5.61 2.25 -2.41
C LEU A 36 4.29 1.61 -2.81
N LEU A 37 3.16 2.13 -2.34
CA LEU A 37 1.85 1.61 -2.69
C LEU A 37 1.57 1.74 -4.20
N VAL A 38 1.91 2.87 -4.82
CA VAL A 38 1.82 3.06 -6.28
C VAL A 38 2.77 2.12 -7.02
N ALA A 39 4.02 1.99 -6.55
CA ALA A 39 5.02 1.13 -7.17
C ALA A 39 4.63 -0.35 -7.13
N LEU A 40 4.00 -0.78 -6.04
CA LEU A 40 3.62 -2.16 -5.76
C LEU A 40 2.15 -2.46 -6.09
N ALA A 41 1.41 -1.53 -6.68
CA ALA A 41 -0.01 -1.69 -6.99
C ALA A 41 -0.31 -2.93 -7.86
N MET A 42 0.66 -3.42 -8.63
CA MET A 42 0.55 -4.61 -9.48
C MET A 42 1.29 -5.84 -8.91
N ALA A 43 1.72 -5.81 -7.65
CA ALA A 43 2.50 -6.89 -7.06
C ALA A 43 1.75 -8.24 -7.06
N PRO A 44 0.45 -8.33 -6.73
CA PRO A 44 -0.29 -9.59 -6.84
C PRO A 44 -0.31 -10.16 -8.27
N ASP A 45 -0.43 -9.29 -9.27
CA ASP A 45 -0.47 -9.62 -10.70
C ASP A 45 0.89 -10.05 -11.29
N LEU A 46 1.96 -10.03 -10.49
CA LEU A 46 3.21 -10.70 -10.87
C LEU A 46 3.01 -12.22 -11.00
N ASP A 47 1.93 -12.78 -10.43
CA ASP A 47 1.53 -14.18 -10.60
C ASP A 47 1.39 -14.60 -12.07
N MET A 48 0.94 -13.71 -12.96
CA MET A 48 0.82 -13.96 -14.40
C MET A 48 2.18 -14.22 -15.07
N ARG A 49 3.29 -13.90 -14.40
CA ARG A 49 4.66 -14.10 -14.89
C ARG A 49 5.36 -15.28 -14.23
N VAL A 50 4.72 -15.94 -13.26
CA VAL A 50 5.30 -17.05 -12.51
C VAL A 50 4.78 -18.37 -13.10
N PRO A 51 5.64 -19.21 -13.70
CA PRO A 51 5.23 -20.52 -14.20
C PRO A 51 4.60 -21.37 -13.09
N GLY A 52 3.43 -21.95 -13.36
CA GLY A 52 2.69 -22.77 -12.41
C GLY A 52 1.83 -22.00 -11.39
N ALA A 53 1.92 -20.66 -11.34
CA ALA A 53 0.98 -19.86 -10.58
C ALA A 53 -0.36 -19.70 -11.32
N THR A 54 -1.46 -19.69 -10.57
CA THR A 54 -2.77 -19.39 -11.11
C THR A 54 -3.07 -17.92 -10.89
N HIS A 55 -3.43 -17.21 -11.95
CA HIS A 55 -3.83 -15.81 -11.83
C HIS A 55 -5.10 -15.70 -10.97
N ARG A 56 -5.08 -14.80 -9.98
CA ARG A 56 -6.12 -14.71 -8.93
C ARG A 56 -6.29 -15.99 -8.11
N GLY A 57 -5.17 -16.67 -7.91
CA GLY A 57 -5.00 -17.77 -6.97
C GLY A 57 -4.48 -17.25 -5.62
N ALA A 58 -3.39 -17.84 -5.13
CA ALA A 58 -2.84 -17.55 -3.80
C ALA A 58 -2.47 -16.07 -3.59
N SER A 59 -1.97 -15.39 -4.62
CA SER A 59 -1.61 -13.97 -4.67
C SER A 59 -2.78 -13.03 -4.37
N HIS A 60 -4.02 -13.44 -4.70
CA HIS A 60 -5.21 -12.59 -4.56
C HIS A 60 -6.08 -13.02 -3.36
N THR A 61 -5.44 -13.19 -2.21
CA THR A 61 -6.07 -13.65 -0.96
C THR A 61 -5.78 -12.74 0.22
N LEU A 62 -6.64 -12.80 1.25
CA LEU A 62 -6.38 -12.13 2.53
C LEU A 62 -5.19 -12.75 3.26
N LEU A 63 -4.95 -14.05 3.08
CA LEU A 63 -3.77 -14.70 3.63
C LEU A 63 -2.49 -14.12 2.99
N CYS A 64 -2.47 -13.92 1.67
CA CYS A 64 -1.35 -13.26 1.00
C CYS A 64 -1.17 -11.83 1.53
N ALA A 65 -2.25 -11.07 1.72
CA ALA A 65 -2.19 -9.73 2.31
C ALA A 65 -1.52 -9.74 3.69
N LEU A 66 -1.87 -10.70 4.55
CA LEU A 66 -1.26 -10.87 5.86
C LEU A 66 0.21 -11.28 5.78
N CYS A 67 0.58 -12.19 4.88
CA CYS A 67 1.98 -12.60 4.69
C CYS A 67 2.85 -11.46 4.16
N VAL A 68 2.38 -10.72 3.16
CA VAL A 68 3.07 -9.54 2.61
C VAL A 68 3.19 -8.45 3.67
N GLY A 69 2.11 -8.19 4.41
CA GLY A 69 2.13 -7.31 5.58
C GLY A 69 3.18 -7.73 6.60
N ALA A 70 3.14 -8.97 7.08
CA ALA A 70 4.12 -9.49 8.04
C ALA A 70 5.56 -9.35 7.53
N GLY A 71 5.81 -9.63 6.25
CA GLY A 71 7.13 -9.43 5.63
C GLY A 71 7.58 -7.97 5.64
N PHE A 72 6.72 -7.03 5.22
CA PHE A 72 7.04 -5.60 5.26
C PHE A 72 7.23 -5.09 6.69
N GLY A 73 6.43 -5.58 7.64
CA GLY A 73 6.56 -5.23 9.04
C GLY A 73 7.85 -5.74 9.66
N ALA A 74 8.26 -6.97 9.35
CA ALA A 74 9.54 -7.52 9.78
C ALA A 74 10.73 -6.72 9.20
N ILE A 75 10.65 -6.36 7.90
CA ILE A 75 11.66 -5.52 7.25
C ILE A 75 11.73 -4.15 7.92
N GLY A 76 10.59 -3.49 8.14
CA GLY A 76 10.53 -2.19 8.81
C GLY A 76 11.11 -2.22 10.22
N TRP A 77 10.74 -3.23 11.02
CA TRP A 77 11.27 -3.43 12.36
C TRP A 77 12.79 -3.66 12.35
N ALA A 78 13.29 -4.50 11.43
CA ALA A 78 14.71 -4.81 11.32
C ALA A 78 15.53 -3.58 10.88
N LEU A 79 15.02 -2.81 9.90
CA LEU A 79 15.67 -1.58 9.44
C LEU A 79 15.79 -0.55 10.56
N ALA A 80 14.71 -0.28 11.29
CA ALA A 80 14.75 0.65 12.40
C ALA A 80 15.64 0.16 13.55
N SER A 81 15.65 -1.15 13.83
CA SER A 81 16.54 -1.76 14.83
C SER A 81 18.01 -1.65 14.46
N ALA A 82 18.35 -1.82 13.18
CA ALA A 82 19.72 -1.75 12.68
C ALA A 82 20.25 -0.31 12.59
N VAL A 83 19.41 0.66 12.25
CA VAL A 83 19.80 2.07 12.10
C VAL A 83 19.97 2.76 13.47
N GLY A 84 19.40 2.20 14.54
CA GLY A 84 19.78 2.53 15.92
C GLY A 84 19.71 4.02 16.29
N GLY A 85 18.77 4.79 15.73
CA GLY A 85 18.69 6.24 15.97
C GLY A 85 19.97 6.99 15.60
N GLY A 86 20.66 6.54 14.56
CA GLY A 86 21.95 7.06 14.14
C GLY A 86 21.92 8.55 13.80
N GLY A 87 22.93 9.27 14.29
CA GLY A 87 23.26 10.61 13.85
C GLY A 87 24.68 10.66 13.29
N ALA A 88 24.91 11.52 12.32
CA ALA A 88 26.24 11.79 11.77
C ALA A 88 26.76 13.11 12.32
N THR A 89 27.93 13.09 12.97
CA THR A 89 28.65 14.32 13.31
C THR A 89 29.29 14.86 12.04
N ILE A 90 28.81 16.00 11.56
CA ILE A 90 29.28 16.63 10.31
C ILE A 90 30.26 17.78 10.57
N ALA A 91 30.28 18.31 11.80
CA ALA A 91 31.28 19.25 12.29
C ALA A 91 31.34 19.17 13.83
N GLU A 92 32.35 19.78 14.43
CA GLU A 92 32.47 19.88 15.89
C GLU A 92 31.20 20.55 16.47
N GLY A 93 30.47 19.81 17.31
CA GLY A 93 29.18 20.26 17.86
C GLY A 93 27.95 20.15 16.94
N VAL A 94 28.11 19.75 15.67
CA VAL A 94 26.99 19.61 14.72
C VAL A 94 26.70 18.14 14.43
N VAL A 95 25.61 17.63 15.01
CA VAL A 95 25.11 16.27 14.80
C VAL A 95 23.83 16.31 13.97
N LEU A 96 23.88 15.76 12.76
CA LEU A 96 22.69 15.47 11.96
C LEU A 96 22.05 14.22 12.54
N ARG A 97 20.92 14.36 13.24
CA ARG A 97 20.12 13.21 13.71
C ARG A 97 19.03 12.91 12.71
N VAL A 98 18.97 11.67 12.24
CA VAL A 98 17.76 11.18 11.58
C VAL A 98 16.69 11.08 12.67
N ALA A 99 15.51 11.66 12.44
CA ALA A 99 14.39 11.52 13.38
C ALA A 99 14.20 10.03 13.68
N ALA A 100 14.38 9.63 14.94
CA ALA A 100 14.36 8.23 15.32
C ALA A 100 12.92 7.71 15.20
N VAL A 101 12.68 6.87 14.18
CA VAL A 101 11.45 6.07 14.09
C VAL A 101 11.68 4.81 14.91
N SER A 102 10.81 4.54 15.88
CA SER A 102 10.99 3.34 16.71
C SER A 102 10.82 2.05 15.88
N PRO A 103 11.47 0.93 16.24
CA PRO A 103 11.27 -0.34 15.55
C PRO A 103 9.82 -0.80 15.51
N ILE A 104 9.08 -0.57 16.59
CA ILE A 104 7.66 -0.89 16.68
C ILE A 104 6.86 -0.05 15.68
N GLU A 105 7.15 1.25 15.59
CA GLU A 105 6.46 2.15 14.67
C GLU A 105 6.73 1.81 13.21
N LEU A 106 8.01 1.63 12.82
CA LEU A 106 8.34 1.31 11.43
C LEU A 106 7.86 -0.09 11.05
N GLY A 107 7.88 -1.03 11.99
CA GLY A 107 7.30 -2.37 11.80
C GLY A 107 5.78 -2.34 11.64
N ALA A 108 5.06 -1.59 12.48
CA ALA A 108 3.62 -1.42 12.35
C ALA A 108 3.24 -0.73 11.04
N PHE A 109 3.99 0.30 10.64
CA PHE A 109 3.84 0.98 9.36
C PHE A 109 4.05 0.01 8.19
N GLY A 110 5.13 -0.78 8.22
CA GLY A 110 5.42 -1.78 7.19
C GLY A 110 4.30 -2.82 7.08
N LEU A 111 3.83 -3.33 8.22
CA LEU A 111 2.72 -4.29 8.25
C LEU A 111 1.46 -3.73 7.59
N LEU A 112 1.05 -2.53 8.01
CA LEU A 112 -0.11 -1.86 7.44
C LEU A 112 0.08 -1.64 5.94
N LEU A 113 1.22 -1.12 5.51
CA LEU A 113 1.50 -0.85 4.11
C LEU A 113 1.41 -2.11 3.24
N GLY A 114 2.02 -3.21 3.68
CA GLY A 114 1.98 -4.48 2.94
C GLY A 114 0.55 -5.04 2.82
N VAL A 115 -0.25 -4.94 3.88
CA VAL A 115 -1.68 -5.31 3.84
C VAL A 115 -2.44 -4.40 2.87
N LEU A 116 -2.23 -3.08 2.91
CA LEU A 116 -2.94 -2.13 2.05
C LEU A 116 -2.58 -2.33 0.57
N VAL A 117 -1.34 -2.65 0.24
CA VAL A 117 -0.92 -2.96 -1.14
C VAL A 117 -1.77 -4.10 -1.72
N VAL A 118 -1.88 -5.22 -1.01
CA VAL A 118 -2.65 -6.38 -1.50
C VAL A 118 -4.15 -6.09 -1.44
N CYS A 119 -4.67 -5.58 -0.32
CA CYS A 119 -6.10 -5.33 -0.17
C CYS A 119 -6.64 -4.30 -1.18
N SER A 120 -5.89 -3.24 -1.48
CA SER A 120 -6.30 -2.27 -2.50
C SER A 120 -6.37 -2.89 -3.90
N HIS A 121 -5.45 -3.80 -4.22
CA HIS A 121 -5.49 -4.58 -5.45
C HIS A 121 -6.71 -5.51 -5.50
N LEU A 122 -7.01 -6.23 -4.40
CA LEU A 122 -8.21 -7.05 -4.27
C LEU A 122 -9.49 -6.26 -4.46
N LEU A 123 -9.58 -5.06 -3.87
CA LEU A 123 -10.74 -4.18 -4.01
C LEU A 123 -10.95 -3.77 -5.47
N ALA A 124 -9.88 -3.42 -6.18
CA ALA A 124 -9.95 -3.11 -7.60
C ALA A 124 -10.43 -4.32 -8.43
N ASP A 125 -9.97 -5.53 -8.10
CA ASP A 125 -10.38 -6.75 -8.80
C ASP A 125 -11.80 -7.21 -8.45
N LEU A 126 -12.27 -6.92 -7.25
CA LEU A 126 -13.64 -7.18 -6.82
C LEU A 126 -14.66 -6.41 -7.67
N LEU A 127 -14.29 -5.24 -8.21
CA LEU A 127 -15.13 -4.47 -9.14
C LEU A 127 -15.36 -5.17 -10.48
N THR A 128 -14.51 -6.14 -10.84
CA THR A 128 -14.50 -6.78 -12.16
C THR A 128 -15.24 -8.11 -12.15
N PRO A 129 -15.92 -8.52 -13.26
CA PRO A 129 -16.68 -9.78 -13.30
C PRO A 129 -15.89 -11.02 -12.88
N MET A 130 -14.60 -11.10 -13.20
CA MET A 130 -13.73 -12.23 -12.83
C MET A 130 -13.57 -12.42 -11.31
N GLY A 131 -13.71 -11.36 -10.51
CA GLY A 131 -13.69 -11.41 -9.05
C GLY A 131 -12.43 -11.99 -8.42
N ILE A 132 -12.49 -12.29 -7.13
CA ILE A 132 -11.39 -12.83 -6.31
C ILE A 132 -11.89 -13.96 -5.40
N ALA A 133 -11.00 -14.84 -4.93
CA ALA A 133 -11.28 -15.86 -3.92
C ALA A 133 -10.53 -15.52 -2.62
N PRO A 134 -10.99 -14.53 -1.82
CA PRO A 134 -10.19 -13.92 -0.76
C PRO A 134 -9.84 -14.88 0.38
N PHE A 135 -10.62 -15.94 0.55
CA PHE A 135 -10.48 -16.92 1.63
C PHE A 135 -9.77 -18.21 1.18
N TRP A 136 -9.20 -18.26 -0.02
CA TRP A 136 -8.36 -19.40 -0.41
C TRP A 136 -7.13 -19.49 0.53
N PRO A 137 -6.70 -20.69 0.98
CA PRO A 137 -7.15 -22.02 0.56
C PRO A 137 -8.34 -22.60 1.34
N LEU A 138 -8.87 -21.89 2.34
CA LEU A 138 -10.00 -22.37 3.14
C LEU A 138 -11.30 -22.44 2.33
N SER A 139 -11.45 -21.58 1.32
CA SER A 139 -12.57 -21.62 0.38
C SER A 139 -12.15 -21.17 -1.02
N SER A 140 -12.62 -21.89 -2.04
CA SER A 140 -12.48 -21.51 -3.45
C SER A 140 -13.60 -20.59 -3.96
N LYS A 141 -14.54 -20.19 -3.09
CA LYS A 141 -15.67 -19.33 -3.48
C LYS A 141 -15.16 -17.97 -3.95
N ARG A 142 -15.57 -17.59 -5.16
CA ARG A 142 -15.27 -16.29 -5.76
C ARG A 142 -16.32 -15.25 -5.40
N TYR A 143 -15.86 -14.04 -5.14
CA TYR A 143 -16.66 -12.85 -4.87
C TYR A 143 -16.36 -11.82 -5.95
N SER A 144 -17.41 -11.17 -6.44
CA SER A 144 -17.37 -10.19 -7.53
C SER A 144 -18.56 -9.26 -7.37
N LEU A 145 -18.33 -7.95 -7.53
CA LEU A 145 -19.40 -6.97 -7.66
C LEU A 145 -19.84 -6.81 -9.12
N GLY A 146 -19.01 -7.22 -10.09
CA GLY A 146 -19.35 -7.21 -11.51
C GLY A 146 -19.73 -5.82 -12.06
N VAL A 147 -19.24 -4.74 -11.45
CA VAL A 147 -19.62 -3.35 -11.77
C VAL A 147 -19.12 -2.95 -13.16
N VAL A 148 -17.88 -3.31 -13.49
CA VAL A 148 -17.26 -2.90 -14.75
C VAL A 148 -16.20 -3.88 -15.22
N ASN A 149 -16.09 -4.07 -16.54
CA ASN A 149 -15.03 -4.87 -17.13
C ASN A 149 -13.65 -4.24 -16.86
N ALA A 150 -12.66 -5.10 -16.57
CA ALA A 150 -11.30 -4.68 -16.27
C ALA A 150 -10.66 -3.81 -17.38
N SER A 151 -11.05 -4.07 -18.63
CA SER A 151 -10.56 -3.39 -19.83
C SER A 151 -11.24 -2.05 -20.13
N ASN A 152 -12.24 -1.63 -19.35
CA ASN A 152 -12.93 -0.35 -19.60
C ASN A 152 -11.97 0.83 -19.33
N PRO A 153 -11.57 1.59 -20.37
CA PRO A 153 -10.57 2.64 -20.21
C PRO A 153 -11.08 3.81 -19.36
N ILE A 154 -12.37 4.15 -19.48
CA ILE A 154 -13.01 5.24 -18.73
C ILE A 154 -12.98 4.91 -17.23
N ALA A 155 -13.37 3.69 -16.85
CA ALA A 155 -13.34 3.29 -15.44
C ALA A 155 -11.94 3.32 -14.84
N ASN A 156 -10.92 2.87 -15.59
CA ASN A 156 -9.53 2.92 -15.15
C ASN A 156 -9.04 4.36 -14.93
N VAL A 157 -9.38 5.29 -15.83
CA VAL A 157 -9.03 6.71 -15.70
C VAL A 157 -9.80 7.38 -14.56
N LEU A 158 -11.10 7.09 -14.40
CA LEU A 158 -11.90 7.66 -13.33
C LEU A 158 -11.42 7.21 -11.95
N LEU A 159 -11.10 5.92 -11.77
CA LEU A 159 -10.53 5.43 -10.52
C LEU A 159 -9.18 6.09 -10.22
N LEU A 160 -8.31 6.26 -11.22
CA LEU A 160 -7.06 6.99 -11.07
C LEU A 160 -7.32 8.44 -10.62
N GLY A 161 -8.22 9.15 -11.31
CA GLY A 161 -8.60 10.51 -10.98
C GLY A 161 -9.14 10.64 -9.56
N LEU A 162 -10.03 9.74 -9.14
CA LEU A 162 -10.58 9.70 -7.77
C LEU A 162 -9.47 9.48 -6.73
N GLY A 163 -8.54 8.56 -6.98
CA GLY A 163 -7.40 8.34 -6.10
C GLY A 163 -6.49 9.56 -5.97
N VAL A 164 -6.19 10.23 -7.08
CA VAL A 164 -5.41 11.48 -7.09
C VAL A 164 -6.14 12.59 -6.32
N LEU A 165 -7.44 12.77 -6.56
CA LEU A 165 -8.26 13.76 -5.85
C LEU A 165 -8.32 13.48 -4.35
N ALA A 166 -8.47 12.23 -3.94
CA ALA A 166 -8.45 11.84 -2.52
C ALA A 166 -7.08 12.14 -1.87
N THR A 167 -5.99 11.89 -2.60
CA THR A 167 -4.62 12.19 -2.15
C THR A 167 -4.41 13.71 -2.02
N ALA A 168 -4.85 14.49 -3.01
CA ALA A 168 -4.82 15.95 -2.94
C ALA A 168 -5.67 16.48 -1.78
N GLY A 169 -6.85 15.92 -1.56
CA GLY A 169 -7.70 16.23 -0.41
C GLY A 169 -7.00 15.97 0.92
N ALA A 170 -6.33 14.83 1.07
CA ALA A 170 -5.52 14.53 2.26
C ALA A 170 -4.43 15.58 2.51
N LEU A 171 -3.75 16.04 1.45
CA LEU A 171 -2.71 17.08 1.55
C LEU A 171 -3.30 18.45 1.93
N LEU A 172 -4.43 18.84 1.32
CA LEU A 172 -5.07 20.14 1.57
C LEU A 172 -5.70 20.25 2.96
N LEU A 173 -6.15 19.13 3.53
CA LEU A 173 -6.80 19.11 4.85
C LEU A 173 -5.79 19.10 6.01
N VAL A 174 -4.55 18.65 5.78
CA VAL A 174 -3.50 18.70 6.81
C VAL A 174 -3.13 20.16 7.08
N ARG A 175 -3.32 20.58 8.34
CA ARG A 175 -2.83 21.86 8.83
C ARG A 175 -1.41 21.68 9.38
N PRO A 176 -0.47 22.60 9.11
CA PRO A 176 0.82 22.57 9.78
C PRO A 176 0.60 22.66 11.28
N LEU A 177 1.23 21.75 12.04
CA LEU A 177 1.32 21.88 13.48
C LEU A 177 2.12 23.16 13.75
N GLY A 178 1.46 24.15 14.36
CA GLY A 178 2.03 25.46 14.66
C GLY A 178 3.16 25.40 15.68
#